data_AF-A0A7D9M2R6-F1
#
_entry.id   AF-A0A7D9M2R6-F1
#
_cell.length_a   1.000
_cell.length_b   1.000
_cell.length_c   1.000
_cell.angle_alpha   90.00
_cell.angle_beta   90.00
_cell.angle_gamma   90.00
#
_symmetry.space_group_name_H-M   'P 1'
#
loop_
_entity.id
_entity.type
_entity.pdbx_description
1 polymer ?
#
loop_
_entity_poly.entity_id
_entity_poly.type
_entity_poly.pdbx_seq_one_letter_code
_entity_poly.pdbx_strand_id
1 'polypeptide(L)'
;MDEEVMIELQSCILGLNITDLKDFGIKMKWLTVETTEGKGKFELIKTIRTAFEDEASECEENGFLDLVEKIKSLLYEQTLDKSNEDTEKAEKNKQELVELETQYEQLSKAQEELKQKMQLLELAQKKSNLSNKPTQKPEAKASTSGETELSGLNASIFRREFKIQGQIGEPGQKDKLTYQSLISQIETGLKKGYTEPEVVTAVIRSIQAGLQLRSYLEGLSGLTLPKLRKMLRFHFQEKSATELYQLLANISQSPKEDPQSFLIRALTTRQKIVFASQESDSKIKYDEELVQGLFLHAVETGLADETIRAKIRPLLKNPSVADEDLIEAMSLAMSAESERANKFTQGKPVRPSTKISKVEAGASGEPKENNPSNQRENHILATLKAIQSELNTVQSEVASLQKKVDDKDCPSNHPAE
;
A
#
# COMPACT_ATOMS: atom_id res chain seq x y z
N MET A 1 -1.27 45.02 -9.77
CA MET A 1 0.08 44.63 -9.29
C MET A 1 -0.09 43.59 -8.17
N ASP A 2 -1.15 42.76 -8.28
CA ASP A 2 -1.89 42.28 -7.09
C ASP A 2 -1.74 40.77 -6.91
N GLU A 3 -1.44 40.03 -7.99
CA GLU A 3 -1.19 38.59 -7.93
C GLU A 3 0.13 38.25 -7.23
N GLU A 4 1.20 39.02 -7.45
CA GLU A 4 2.51 38.73 -6.87
C GLU A 4 2.52 38.92 -5.35
N VAL A 5 1.86 39.99 -4.86
CA VAL A 5 1.65 40.26 -3.43
C VAL A 5 0.77 39.18 -2.79
N MET A 6 -0.27 38.74 -3.51
CA MET A 6 -1.13 37.66 -3.04
C MET A 6 -0.41 36.32 -2.93
N ILE A 7 0.46 36.01 -3.89
CA ILE A 7 1.29 34.80 -3.87
C ILE A 7 2.30 34.86 -2.72
N GLU A 8 2.94 36.02 -2.50
CA GLU A 8 3.89 36.23 -1.40
C GLU A 8 3.19 36.07 -0.04
N LEU A 9 2.03 36.71 0.14
CA LEU A 9 1.20 36.59 1.34
C LEU A 9 0.73 35.15 1.59
N GLN A 10 0.29 34.44 0.56
CA GLN A 10 -0.14 33.04 0.67
C GLN A 10 1.01 32.12 1.07
N SER A 11 2.19 32.31 0.49
CA SER A 11 3.39 31.55 0.82
C SER A 11 3.75 31.71 2.31
N CYS A 12 3.72 32.96 2.81
CA CYS A 12 4.01 33.27 4.20
C CYS A 12 2.95 32.69 5.16
N ILE A 13 1.66 32.90 4.89
CA ILE A 13 0.55 32.42 5.72
C ILE A 13 0.54 30.89 5.82
N LEU A 14 0.81 30.18 4.73
CA LEU A 14 0.89 28.71 4.73
C LEU A 14 2.02 28.19 5.62
N GLY A 15 3.13 28.94 5.71
CA GLY A 15 4.30 28.65 6.53
C GLY A 15 4.15 28.93 8.03
N LEU A 16 3.10 29.65 8.46
CA LEU A 16 2.86 29.94 9.88
C LEU A 16 2.25 28.75 10.63
N ASN A 17 2.59 28.62 11.92
CA ASN A 17 1.92 27.67 12.80
C ASN A 17 0.53 28.24 13.22
N ILE A 18 -0.30 27.44 13.88
CA ILE A 18 -1.67 27.87 14.23
C ILE A 18 -1.70 29.03 15.22
N THR A 19 -0.70 29.17 16.09
CA THR A 19 -0.59 30.25 17.08
C THR A 19 -0.17 31.54 16.40
N ASP A 20 0.91 31.49 15.60
CA ASP A 20 1.42 32.64 14.84
C ASP A 20 0.36 33.18 13.87
N LEU A 21 -0.45 32.29 13.31
CA LEU A 21 -1.53 32.64 12.39
C LEU A 21 -2.68 33.38 13.11
N LYS A 22 -3.00 32.97 14.34
CA LYS A 22 -3.97 33.69 15.18
C LYS A 22 -3.44 35.07 15.54
N ASP A 23 -2.19 35.15 15.99
CA ASP A 23 -1.56 36.41 16.37
C ASP A 23 -1.46 37.36 15.17
N PHE A 24 -1.09 36.84 14.00
CA PHE A 24 -1.06 37.60 12.75
C PHE A 24 -2.44 38.15 12.38
N GLY A 25 -3.47 37.31 12.36
CA GLY A 25 -4.82 37.75 12.02
C GLY A 25 -5.43 38.72 13.05
N ILE A 26 -5.07 38.60 14.33
CA ILE A 26 -5.48 39.54 15.39
C ILE A 26 -4.76 40.88 15.21
N LYS A 27 -3.45 40.90 14.93
CA LYS A 27 -2.67 42.13 14.67
C LYS A 27 -3.18 42.88 13.44
N MET A 28 -3.62 42.16 12.41
CA MET A 28 -4.27 42.73 11.22
C MET A 28 -5.74 43.14 11.45
N LYS A 29 -6.32 42.81 12.61
CA LYS A 29 -7.75 42.99 12.94
C LYS A 29 -8.72 42.20 12.06
N TRP A 30 -8.22 41.21 11.34
CA TRP A 30 -9.02 40.27 10.54
C TRP A 30 -9.65 39.16 11.40
N LEU A 31 -9.09 38.93 12.58
CA LEU A 31 -9.57 37.97 13.56
C LEU A 31 -9.76 38.65 14.92
N THR A 32 -10.68 38.12 15.70
CA THR A 32 -10.87 38.44 17.11
C THR A 32 -10.56 37.21 17.95
N VAL A 33 -10.14 37.40 19.21
CA VAL A 33 -9.78 36.28 20.10
C VAL A 33 -10.91 35.23 20.16
N GLU A 34 -12.17 35.68 20.27
CA GLU A 34 -13.38 34.84 20.28
C GLU A 34 -13.59 34.05 18.98
N THR A 35 -13.21 34.61 17.82
CA THR A 35 -13.39 33.94 16.52
C THR A 35 -12.25 32.97 16.19
N THR A 36 -11.22 32.86 17.04
CA THR A 36 -10.08 31.95 16.85
C THR A 36 -10.12 30.70 17.73
N GLU A 37 -11.01 30.64 18.72
CA GLU A 37 -11.17 29.47 19.58
C GLU A 37 -11.82 28.31 18.82
N GLY A 38 -11.20 27.12 18.89
CA GLY A 38 -11.70 25.91 18.24
C GLY A 38 -11.54 25.83 16.72
N LYS A 39 -11.05 26.88 16.03
CA LYS A 39 -10.80 26.84 14.58
C LYS A 39 -9.47 26.19 14.24
N GLY A 40 -9.50 25.32 13.22
CA GLY A 40 -8.31 24.69 12.64
C GLY A 40 -7.48 25.66 11.79
N LYS A 41 -6.24 25.27 11.49
CA LYS A 41 -5.31 26.08 10.69
C LYS A 41 -5.92 26.47 9.34
N PHE A 42 -6.60 25.56 8.67
CA PHE A 42 -7.17 25.81 7.34
C PHE A 42 -8.32 26.83 7.38
N GLU A 43 -9.20 26.75 8.38
CA GLU A 43 -10.29 27.71 8.58
C GLU A 43 -9.77 29.11 8.87
N LEU A 44 -8.69 29.22 9.66
CA LEU A 44 -8.03 30.50 9.96
C LEU A 44 -7.40 31.10 8.69
N ILE A 45 -6.70 30.30 7.89
CA ILE A 45 -6.11 30.74 6.60
C ILE A 45 -7.20 31.24 5.67
N LYS A 46 -8.30 30.48 5.54
CA LYS A 46 -9.43 30.88 4.68
C LYS A 46 -10.04 32.20 5.14
N THR A 47 -10.23 32.38 6.46
CA THR A 47 -10.81 33.61 7.02
C THR A 47 -9.91 34.81 6.76
N ILE A 48 -8.60 34.68 7.01
CA ILE A 48 -7.60 35.72 6.77
C ILE A 48 -7.55 36.09 5.28
N ARG A 49 -7.63 35.10 4.39
CA ARG A 49 -7.62 35.33 2.96
C ARG A 49 -8.82 36.16 2.49
N THR A 50 -10.02 35.78 2.93
CA THR A 50 -11.23 36.52 2.57
C THR A 50 -11.19 37.94 3.11
N ALA A 51 -10.74 38.13 4.35
CA ALA A 51 -10.59 39.47 4.93
C ALA A 51 -9.56 40.34 4.19
N PHE A 52 -8.45 39.76 3.72
CA PHE A 52 -7.48 40.48 2.89
C PHE A 52 -8.06 40.83 1.51
N GLU A 53 -8.74 39.90 0.85
CA GLU A 53 -9.36 40.14 -0.46
C GLU A 53 -10.43 41.24 -0.35
N ASP A 54 -11.20 41.26 0.73
CA ASP A 54 -12.20 42.30 1.03
C ASP A 54 -11.51 43.66 1.29
N GLU A 55 -10.53 43.74 2.19
CA GLU A 55 -9.83 45.00 2.51
C GLU A 55 -9.01 45.54 1.33
N ALA A 56 -8.41 44.66 0.52
CA ALA A 56 -7.71 45.04 -0.71
C ALA A 56 -8.66 45.57 -1.78
N SER A 57 -9.89 45.06 -1.85
CA SER A 57 -10.91 45.52 -2.80
C SER A 57 -11.52 46.89 -2.44
N GLU A 58 -11.48 47.25 -1.16
CA GLU A 58 -11.99 48.53 -0.64
C GLU A 58 -10.93 49.64 -0.62
N CYS A 59 -9.65 49.32 -0.86
CA CYS A 59 -8.55 50.28 -0.83
C CYS A 59 -8.45 51.12 -2.12
N GLU A 60 -8.29 52.45 -1.97
CA GLU A 60 -7.80 53.32 -3.05
C GLU A 60 -6.30 53.04 -3.33
N GLU A 61 -5.77 53.39 -4.50
CA GLU A 61 -4.42 53.01 -4.97
C GLU A 61 -3.28 53.28 -3.96
N ASN A 62 -3.40 54.30 -3.11
CA ASN A 62 -2.43 54.63 -2.07
C ASN A 62 -2.60 53.79 -0.78
N GLY A 63 -3.83 53.39 -0.45
CA GLY A 63 -4.13 52.58 0.74
C GLY A 63 -3.70 51.11 0.60
N PHE A 64 -3.67 50.59 -0.63
CA PHE A 64 -3.19 49.24 -0.90
C PHE A 64 -1.69 49.10 -0.60
N LEU A 65 -0.87 50.10 -0.97
CA LEU A 65 0.56 50.08 -0.67
C LEU A 65 0.83 50.10 0.84
N ASP A 66 0.09 50.90 1.60
CA ASP A 66 0.18 50.93 3.07
C ASP A 66 -0.21 49.58 3.70
N LEU A 67 -1.24 48.91 3.16
CA LEU A 67 -1.64 47.57 3.58
C LEU A 67 -0.53 46.54 3.33
N VAL A 68 0.10 46.59 2.16
CA VAL A 68 1.21 45.70 1.79
C VAL A 68 2.44 45.92 2.66
N GLU A 69 2.81 47.18 2.93
CA GLU A 69 3.96 47.50 3.79
C GLU A 69 3.73 47.05 5.23
N LYS A 70 2.51 47.22 5.75
CA LYS A 70 2.10 46.74 7.07
C LYS A 70 2.17 45.22 7.18
N ILE A 71 1.72 44.50 6.16
CA ILE A 71 1.81 43.04 6.08
C ILE A 71 3.27 42.58 6.09
N LYS A 72 4.12 43.21 5.27
CA LYS A 72 5.55 42.88 5.18
C LYS A 72 6.27 43.10 6.52
N SER A 73 5.98 44.21 7.20
CA SER A 73 6.56 44.51 8.52
C SER A 73 6.21 43.44 9.56
N LEU A 74 4.93 43.06 9.66
CA LEU A 74 4.47 42.06 10.64
C LEU A 74 4.99 40.65 10.37
N LEU A 75 5.14 40.29 9.09
CA LEU A 75 5.73 39.01 8.69
C LEU A 75 7.25 38.97 8.92
N TYR A 76 7.93 40.11 8.80
CA TYR A 76 9.37 40.21 9.09
C TYR A 76 9.66 40.11 10.59
N GLU A 77 8.83 40.73 11.45
CA GLU A 77 8.93 40.58 12.90
C GLU A 77 8.74 39.11 13.35
N GLN A 78 7.77 38.38 12.77
CA GLN A 78 7.54 36.96 13.07
C GLN A 78 8.62 36.00 12.54
N THR A 79 9.51 36.46 11.64
CA THR A 79 10.61 35.63 11.10
C THR A 79 11.94 35.86 11.82
N LEU A 80 12.15 37.01 12.48
CA LEU A 80 13.32 37.23 13.33
C LEU A 80 13.33 36.34 14.59
N ASP A 81 12.17 36.15 15.24
CA ASP A 81 12.04 35.31 16.44
C ASP A 81 12.35 33.82 16.16
N LYS A 82 12.13 33.35 14.92
CA LYS A 82 12.47 31.97 14.50
C LYS A 82 13.97 31.71 14.46
N SER A 83 14.79 32.72 14.15
CA SER A 83 16.24 32.54 14.04
C SER A 83 16.96 32.32 15.38
N ASN A 84 16.38 32.81 16.48
CA ASN A 84 16.92 32.67 17.83
C ASN A 84 16.46 31.38 18.53
N GLU A 85 15.24 30.89 18.27
CA GLU A 85 14.75 29.62 18.85
C GLU A 85 15.38 28.38 18.20
N ASP A 86 15.69 28.44 16.88
CA ASP A 86 16.30 27.32 16.16
C ASP A 86 17.78 27.10 16.54
N THR A 87 18.49 28.15 16.98
CA THR A 87 19.90 28.06 17.40
C THR A 87 20.05 27.39 18.77
N GLU A 88 19.19 27.70 19.75
CA GLU A 88 19.22 27.07 21.08
C GLU A 88 18.83 25.59 21.05
N LYS A 89 17.87 25.21 20.19
CA LYS A 89 17.45 23.81 19.99
C LYS A 89 18.55 22.99 19.31
N ALA A 90 19.25 23.57 18.33
CA ALA A 90 20.35 22.90 17.66
C ALA A 90 21.54 22.63 18.60
N GLU A 91 21.80 23.53 19.56
CA GLU A 91 22.92 23.40 20.50
C GLU A 91 22.65 22.35 21.59
N LYS A 92 21.40 22.26 22.09
CA LYS A 92 20.97 21.16 22.97
C LYS A 92 21.03 19.79 22.28
N ASN A 93 20.53 19.70 21.04
CA ASN A 93 20.57 18.45 20.28
C ASN A 93 22.02 17.99 20.02
N LYS A 94 22.96 18.93 19.86
CA LYS A 94 24.38 18.62 19.68
C LYS A 94 25.04 18.09 20.96
N GLN A 95 24.68 18.62 22.13
CA GLN A 95 25.16 18.10 23.41
C GLN A 95 24.62 16.69 23.70
N GLU A 96 23.34 16.46 23.43
CA GLU A 96 22.69 15.16 23.63
C GLU A 96 23.26 14.07 22.70
N LEU A 97 23.64 14.43 21.47
CA LEU A 97 24.32 13.53 20.54
C LEU A 97 25.70 13.08 21.05
N VAL A 98 26.47 13.99 21.64
CA VAL A 98 27.81 13.72 22.19
C VAL A 98 27.73 12.82 23.42
N GLU A 99 26.71 13.01 24.28
CA GLU A 99 26.46 12.10 25.40
C GLU A 99 26.07 10.69 24.94
N LEU A 100 25.23 10.57 23.91
CA LEU A 100 24.84 9.28 23.36
C LEU A 100 26.03 8.53 22.74
N GLU A 101 26.89 9.24 22.01
CA GLU A 101 28.09 8.67 21.38
C GLU A 101 29.07 8.17 22.46
N THR A 102 29.20 8.92 23.56
CA THR A 102 30.02 8.51 24.72
C THR A 102 29.46 7.26 25.40
N GLN A 103 28.13 7.14 25.54
CA GLN A 103 27.50 5.94 26.11
C GLN A 103 27.68 4.71 25.21
N TYR A 104 27.57 4.89 23.89
CA TYR A 104 27.78 3.82 22.92
C TYR A 104 29.22 3.28 22.95
N GLU A 105 30.20 4.18 23.04
CA GLU A 105 31.63 3.84 23.19
C GLU A 105 31.89 3.03 24.48
N GLN A 106 31.25 3.40 25.59
CA GLN A 106 31.35 2.66 26.86
C GLN A 106 30.72 1.28 26.78
N LEU A 107 29.55 1.16 26.15
CA LEU A 107 28.87 -0.12 25.92
C LEU A 107 29.69 -1.06 25.04
N SER A 108 30.31 -0.52 23.98
CA SER A 108 31.20 -1.28 23.10
C SER A 108 32.38 -1.88 23.86
N LYS A 109 33.05 -1.08 24.70
CA LYS A 109 34.15 -1.55 25.56
C LYS A 109 33.69 -2.62 26.55
N ALA A 110 32.53 -2.44 27.18
CA ALA A 110 31.97 -3.42 28.10
C ALA A 110 31.63 -4.76 27.40
N GLN A 111 31.13 -4.73 26.16
CA GLN A 111 30.88 -5.94 25.36
C GLN A 111 32.18 -6.68 25.02
N GLU A 112 33.24 -5.95 24.70
CA GLU A 112 34.54 -6.53 24.39
C GLU A 112 35.18 -7.19 25.63
N GLU A 113 35.09 -6.55 26.80
CA GLU A 113 35.52 -7.13 28.07
C GLU A 113 34.74 -8.40 28.44
N LEU A 114 33.42 -8.41 28.22
CA LEU A 114 32.58 -9.58 28.50
C LEU A 114 32.95 -10.75 27.58
N LYS A 115 33.23 -10.47 26.31
CA LYS A 115 33.67 -11.46 25.32
C LYS A 115 35.02 -12.07 25.72
N GLN A 116 35.97 -11.26 26.19
CA GLN A 116 37.25 -11.74 26.71
C GLN A 116 37.09 -12.62 27.96
N LYS A 117 36.20 -12.22 28.90
CA LYS A 117 35.89 -13.03 30.10
C LYS A 117 35.26 -14.38 29.75
N MET A 118 34.35 -14.42 28.77
CA MET A 118 33.77 -15.68 28.28
C MET A 118 34.83 -16.61 27.67
N GLN A 119 35.76 -16.06 26.90
CA GLN A 119 36.81 -16.85 26.26
C GLN A 119 37.80 -17.44 27.28
N LEU A 120 38.10 -16.69 28.36
CA LEU A 120 38.89 -17.17 29.50
C LEU A 120 38.18 -18.27 30.29
N LEU A 121 36.86 -18.16 30.49
CA LEU A 121 36.05 -19.20 31.13
C LEU A 121 36.01 -20.49 30.30
N GLU A 122 35.90 -20.39 28.98
CA GLU A 122 35.93 -21.56 28.08
C GLU A 122 37.30 -22.27 28.11
N LEU A 123 38.39 -21.50 28.15
CA LEU A 123 39.75 -22.03 28.29
C LEU A 123 39.97 -22.70 29.65
N ALA A 124 39.37 -22.18 30.73
CA ALA A 124 39.42 -22.78 32.06
C ALA A 124 38.62 -24.09 32.13
N GLN A 125 37.46 -24.15 31.48
CA GLN A 125 36.64 -25.38 31.40
C GLN A 125 37.32 -26.48 30.59
N LYS A 126 37.96 -26.16 29.46
CA LYS A 126 38.75 -27.12 28.66
C LYS A 126 39.92 -27.75 29.42
N LYS A 127 40.54 -27.04 30.37
CA LYS A 127 41.62 -27.58 31.20
C LYS A 127 41.13 -28.54 32.30
N SER A 128 39.85 -28.51 32.67
CA SER A 128 39.28 -29.38 33.70
C SER A 128 38.79 -30.75 33.20
N ASN A 129 38.65 -30.94 31.89
CA ASN A 129 38.07 -32.16 31.29
C ASN A 129 39.12 -33.16 30.72
N LEU A 130 40.39 -33.07 31.10
CA LEU A 130 41.47 -33.98 30.62
C LEU A 130 41.79 -35.17 31.56
N SER A 131 40.93 -35.51 32.50
CA SER A 131 41.05 -36.77 33.25
C SER A 131 39.74 -37.55 33.18
N ASN A 132 39.58 -38.35 32.11
CA ASN A 132 39.02 -39.70 32.15
C ASN A 132 38.89 -40.25 30.72
N LYS A 133 39.68 -41.28 30.40
CA LYS A 133 39.55 -42.14 29.21
C LYS A 133 39.39 -43.58 29.70
N PRO A 134 38.58 -44.42 29.03
CA PRO A 134 39.18 -45.50 28.21
C PRO A 134 38.44 -45.67 26.87
N THR A 135 39.11 -45.58 25.71
CA THR A 135 39.83 -46.64 24.98
C THR A 135 38.90 -47.61 24.23
N GLN A 136 38.80 -47.42 22.90
CA GLN A 136 39.03 -48.45 21.87
C GLN A 136 39.33 -47.77 20.51
N LYS A 137 40.06 -48.48 19.64
CA LYS A 137 40.83 -48.07 18.45
C LYS A 137 40.36 -48.97 17.26
N PRO A 138 40.90 -48.87 16.03
CA PRO A 138 40.60 -47.94 14.92
C PRO A 138 40.25 -48.64 13.59
N GLU A 139 39.82 -47.88 12.56
CA GLU A 139 40.19 -48.08 11.15
C GLU A 139 39.93 -46.76 10.39
N ALA A 140 40.96 -45.99 10.02
CA ALA A 140 41.64 -45.98 8.71
C ALA A 140 40.76 -45.35 7.60
N LYS A 141 41.15 -44.33 6.84
CA LYS A 141 42.45 -43.70 6.56
C LYS A 141 42.26 -42.34 5.86
N ALA A 142 43.26 -41.47 6.08
CA ALA A 142 43.85 -40.43 5.21
C ALA A 142 42.93 -39.34 4.61
N SER A 143 43.06 -38.05 4.97
CA SER A 143 44.20 -37.11 4.78
C SER A 143 44.55 -36.93 3.28
N THR A 144 44.76 -35.74 2.71
CA THR A 144 45.27 -34.50 3.27
C THR A 144 45.03 -33.38 2.26
N SER A 145 44.96 -32.16 2.78
CA SER A 145 45.06 -30.87 2.11
C SER A 145 46.09 -30.77 0.98
N GLY A 146 45.71 -30.04 -0.06
CA GLY A 146 46.59 -29.37 -1.01
C GLY A 146 45.85 -28.17 -1.59
N GLU A 147 46.21 -26.96 -1.15
CA GLU A 147 45.82 -25.72 -1.80
C GLU A 147 46.33 -25.73 -3.25
N THR A 148 45.42 -25.49 -4.20
CA THR A 148 45.79 -24.86 -5.46
C THR A 148 44.61 -24.04 -5.94
N GLU A 149 44.81 -22.74 -5.94
CA GLU A 149 43.99 -21.71 -6.55
C GLU A 149 43.67 -22.08 -8.02
N LEU A 150 42.50 -22.68 -8.27
CA LEU A 150 41.96 -22.90 -9.63
C LEU A 150 40.41 -22.84 -9.66
N SER A 151 39.78 -22.30 -8.61
CA SER A 151 38.33 -22.18 -8.47
C SER A 151 37.71 -20.99 -9.25
N GLY A 152 38.50 -20.28 -10.07
CA GLY A 152 38.04 -19.11 -10.82
C GLY A 152 37.50 -19.40 -12.23
N LEU A 153 37.96 -20.45 -12.90
CA LEU A 153 37.72 -20.61 -14.35
C LEU A 153 36.74 -21.74 -14.71
N ASN A 154 36.57 -22.74 -13.85
CA ASN A 154 35.78 -23.93 -14.20
C ASN A 154 34.31 -23.90 -13.72
N ALA A 155 33.93 -22.98 -12.83
CA ALA A 155 32.53 -22.80 -12.46
C ALA A 155 31.73 -21.99 -13.51
N SER A 156 32.43 -21.24 -14.37
CA SER A 156 31.80 -20.32 -15.32
C SER A 156 31.22 -21.00 -16.57
N ILE A 157 31.81 -22.11 -17.04
CA ILE A 157 31.43 -22.73 -18.32
C ILE A 157 30.15 -23.58 -18.19
N PHE A 158 29.89 -24.14 -17.01
CA PHE A 158 28.69 -24.96 -16.74
C PHE A 158 27.58 -24.23 -15.99
N ARG A 159 27.74 -22.92 -15.74
CA ARG A 159 26.70 -22.15 -15.07
C ARG A 159 25.60 -21.82 -16.07
N ARG A 160 24.35 -22.19 -15.75
CA ARG A 160 23.18 -21.75 -16.54
C ARG A 160 23.17 -20.23 -16.60
N GLU A 161 23.07 -19.67 -17.81
CA GLU A 161 22.88 -18.23 -18.03
C GLU A 161 21.69 -17.72 -17.21
N PHE A 162 21.85 -16.55 -16.58
CA PHE A 162 20.75 -15.90 -15.89
C PHE A 162 19.68 -15.46 -16.89
N LYS A 163 18.44 -15.85 -16.65
CA LYS A 163 17.30 -15.52 -17.52
C LYS A 163 16.15 -15.01 -16.67
N ILE A 164 15.56 -13.91 -17.11
CA ILE A 164 14.30 -13.41 -16.57
C ILE A 164 13.16 -14.25 -17.16
N GLN A 165 12.27 -14.71 -16.30
CA GLN A 165 11.04 -15.38 -16.67
C GLN A 165 9.95 -14.34 -16.91
N GLY A 166 9.35 -14.37 -18.10
CA GLY A 166 8.37 -13.39 -18.56
C GLY A 166 8.97 -12.33 -19.49
N GLN A 167 8.12 -11.42 -19.96
CA GLN A 167 8.52 -10.31 -20.83
C GLN A 167 8.15 -8.97 -20.19
N ILE A 168 9.05 -8.00 -20.30
CA ILE A 168 8.79 -6.60 -19.93
C ILE A 168 8.08 -5.94 -21.13
N GLY A 169 6.83 -5.56 -20.92
CA GLY A 169 5.97 -4.90 -21.91
C GLY A 169 5.69 -3.44 -21.56
N GLU A 170 4.61 -2.90 -22.13
CA GLU A 170 4.13 -1.57 -21.77
C GLU A 170 3.48 -1.55 -20.38
N PRO A 171 3.46 -0.39 -19.69
CA PRO A 171 2.85 -0.27 -18.37
C PRO A 171 1.36 -0.63 -18.40
N GLY A 172 0.91 -1.44 -17.44
CA GLY A 172 -0.50 -1.81 -17.28
C GLY A 172 -0.98 -3.02 -18.07
N GLN A 173 -0.12 -3.68 -18.85
CA GLN A 173 -0.47 -4.94 -19.53
C GLN A 173 -0.50 -6.12 -18.55
N LYS A 174 -1.65 -6.80 -18.43
CA LYS A 174 -1.87 -7.90 -17.47
C LYS A 174 -1.04 -9.16 -17.75
N ASP A 175 -0.69 -9.41 -19.01
CA ASP A 175 0.05 -10.62 -19.43
C ASP A 175 1.58 -10.45 -19.34
N LYS A 176 2.04 -9.27 -18.91
CA LYS A 176 3.46 -8.89 -18.88
C LYS A 176 3.98 -8.83 -17.46
N LEU A 177 5.31 -8.91 -17.34
CA LEU A 177 6.00 -8.94 -16.07
C LEU A 177 5.76 -7.63 -15.29
N THR A 178 5.37 -7.73 -14.03
CA THR A 178 5.25 -6.56 -13.14
C THR A 178 6.61 -6.10 -12.64
N TYR A 179 6.73 -4.82 -12.26
CA TYR A 179 7.95 -4.28 -11.66
C TYR A 179 8.43 -5.12 -10.46
N GLN A 180 7.51 -5.43 -9.55
CA GLN A 180 7.75 -6.24 -8.36
C GLN A 180 8.39 -7.60 -8.70
N SER A 181 7.84 -8.30 -9.69
CA SER A 181 8.34 -9.62 -10.10
C SER A 181 9.72 -9.51 -10.75
N LEU A 182 9.94 -8.47 -11.57
CA LEU A 182 11.24 -8.20 -12.18
C LEU A 182 12.33 -7.94 -11.13
N ILE A 183 12.07 -7.07 -10.15
CA ILE A 183 13.05 -6.76 -9.10
C ILE A 183 13.35 -7.99 -8.25
N SER A 184 12.34 -8.79 -7.88
CA SER A 184 12.53 -10.04 -7.14
C SER A 184 13.40 -11.05 -7.91
N GLN A 185 13.23 -11.16 -9.23
CA GLN A 185 14.08 -11.99 -10.08
C GLN A 185 15.52 -11.47 -10.15
N ILE A 186 15.70 -10.15 -10.26
CA ILE A 186 17.03 -9.49 -10.22
C ILE A 186 17.73 -9.81 -8.89
N GLU A 187 17.06 -9.61 -7.76
CA GLU A 187 17.62 -9.91 -6.43
C GLU A 187 17.93 -11.39 -6.25
N THR A 188 17.06 -12.27 -6.75
CA THR A 188 17.31 -13.72 -6.74
C THR A 188 18.52 -14.07 -7.60
N GLY A 189 18.73 -13.39 -8.73
CA GLY A 189 19.93 -13.52 -9.56
C GLY A 189 21.19 -13.12 -8.80
N LEU A 190 21.16 -11.96 -8.14
CA LEU A 190 22.29 -11.50 -7.33
C LEU A 190 22.59 -12.46 -6.16
N LYS A 191 21.55 -12.93 -5.44
CA LYS A 191 21.69 -13.91 -4.34
C LYS A 191 22.25 -15.24 -4.81
N LYS A 192 21.93 -15.67 -6.04
CA LYS A 192 22.51 -16.86 -6.67
C LYS A 192 23.97 -16.65 -7.09
N GLY A 193 24.49 -15.43 -7.01
CA GLY A 193 25.86 -15.04 -7.31
C GLY A 193 26.11 -14.73 -8.78
N TYR A 194 25.07 -14.36 -9.56
CA TYR A 194 25.27 -13.84 -10.91
C TYR A 194 25.87 -12.44 -10.85
N THR A 195 26.75 -12.12 -11.81
CA THR A 195 27.40 -10.83 -11.87
C THR A 195 26.41 -9.74 -12.33
N GLU A 196 26.61 -8.51 -11.88
CA GLU A 196 25.81 -7.36 -12.29
C GLU A 196 25.61 -7.23 -13.82
N PRO A 197 26.65 -7.35 -14.67
CA PRO A 197 26.48 -7.25 -16.13
C PRO A 197 25.68 -8.41 -16.74
N GLU A 198 25.78 -9.63 -16.20
CA GLU A 198 24.94 -10.76 -16.65
C GLU A 198 23.46 -10.49 -16.37
N VAL A 199 23.15 -9.96 -15.18
CA VAL A 199 21.79 -9.60 -14.78
C VAL A 199 21.24 -8.49 -15.66
N VAL A 200 22.03 -7.43 -15.89
CA VAL A 200 21.65 -6.32 -16.79
C VAL A 200 21.34 -6.83 -18.20
N THR A 201 22.20 -7.70 -18.74
CA THR A 201 22.01 -8.28 -20.08
C THR A 201 20.72 -9.11 -20.16
N ALA A 202 20.44 -9.94 -19.14
CA ALA A 202 19.22 -10.74 -19.10
C ALA A 202 17.96 -9.87 -19.03
N VAL A 203 18.01 -8.77 -18.28
CA VAL A 203 16.90 -7.81 -18.18
C VAL A 203 16.65 -7.16 -19.55
N ILE A 204 17.69 -6.64 -20.23
CA ILE A 204 17.54 -6.03 -21.56
C ILE A 204 16.93 -7.01 -22.56
N ARG A 205 17.37 -8.28 -22.55
CA ARG A 205 16.84 -9.35 -23.42
C ARG A 205 15.38 -9.68 -23.13
N SER A 206 14.93 -9.52 -21.89
CA SER A 206 13.54 -9.77 -21.49
C SER A 206 12.57 -8.66 -21.88
N ILE A 207 13.08 -7.50 -22.33
CA ILE A 207 12.25 -6.41 -22.86
C ILE A 207 11.75 -6.79 -24.25
N GLN A 208 10.44 -6.63 -24.47
CA GLN A 208 9.79 -6.91 -25.74
C GLN A 208 10.49 -6.15 -26.88
N ALA A 209 10.79 -6.86 -27.97
CA ALA A 209 11.37 -6.26 -29.16
C ALA A 209 10.40 -5.21 -29.72
N GLY A 210 10.92 -4.01 -30.03
CA GLY A 210 10.14 -2.87 -30.51
C GLY A 210 9.81 -1.80 -29.46
N LEU A 211 10.03 -2.07 -28.17
CA LEU A 211 9.97 -1.03 -27.13
C LEU A 211 11.17 -0.08 -27.25
N GLN A 212 10.89 1.22 -27.23
CA GLN A 212 11.93 2.27 -27.23
C GLN A 212 12.87 2.13 -26.03
N LEU A 213 12.37 1.64 -24.90
CA LEU A 213 13.18 1.35 -23.72
C LEU A 213 14.33 0.39 -24.04
N ARG A 214 14.09 -0.65 -24.84
CA ARG A 214 15.12 -1.63 -25.17
C ARG A 214 16.23 -1.00 -25.98
N SER A 215 15.89 -0.32 -27.08
CA SER A 215 16.86 0.38 -27.94
C SER A 215 17.68 1.40 -27.15
N TYR A 216 17.03 2.13 -26.23
CA TYR A 216 17.70 3.08 -25.36
C TYR A 216 18.70 2.42 -24.41
N LEU A 217 18.32 1.31 -23.75
CA LEU A 217 19.19 0.59 -22.83
C LEU A 217 20.35 -0.12 -23.53
N GLU A 218 20.13 -0.65 -24.75
CA GLU A 218 21.18 -1.26 -25.58
C GLU A 218 22.24 -0.24 -26.02
N GLY A 219 21.86 1.04 -26.18
CA GLY A 219 22.78 2.13 -26.53
C GLY A 219 23.63 2.67 -25.37
N LEU A 220 23.34 2.29 -24.12
CA LEU A 220 24.08 2.75 -22.94
C LEU A 220 25.25 1.81 -22.62
N SER A 221 26.49 2.29 -22.83
CA SER A 221 27.68 1.58 -22.37
C SER A 221 27.85 1.70 -20.85
N GLY A 222 28.30 0.63 -20.20
CA GLY A 222 28.59 0.64 -18.75
C GLY A 222 27.35 0.83 -17.86
N LEU A 223 26.18 0.31 -18.28
CA LEU A 223 24.96 0.41 -17.48
C LEU A 223 25.09 -0.36 -16.16
N THR A 224 25.06 0.36 -15.05
CA THR A 224 25.00 -0.23 -13.70
C THR A 224 23.56 -0.56 -13.33
N LEU A 225 23.40 -1.55 -12.45
CA LEU A 225 22.13 -2.03 -11.96
C LEU A 225 21.32 -0.97 -11.19
N PRO A 226 21.90 -0.10 -10.35
CA PRO A 226 21.16 1.02 -9.75
C PRO A 226 20.58 1.97 -10.79
N LYS A 227 21.34 2.25 -11.87
CA LYS A 227 20.87 3.11 -12.97
C LYS A 227 19.76 2.43 -13.77
N LEU A 228 19.92 1.13 -14.07
CA LEU A 228 18.89 0.32 -14.72
C LEU A 228 17.60 0.28 -13.88
N ARG A 229 17.69 0.05 -12.57
CA ARG A 229 16.53 0.03 -11.65
C ARG A 229 15.73 1.32 -11.70
N LYS A 230 16.41 2.48 -11.71
CA LYS A 230 15.76 3.80 -11.84
C LYS A 230 15.01 3.94 -13.17
N MET A 231 15.63 3.54 -14.28
CA MET A 231 15.01 3.58 -15.61
C MET A 231 13.82 2.63 -15.71
N LEU A 232 13.92 1.42 -15.16
CA LEU A 232 12.82 0.48 -15.09
C LEU A 232 11.67 1.02 -14.25
N ARG A 233 11.96 1.60 -13.08
CA ARG A 233 10.92 2.19 -12.22
C ARG A 233 10.14 3.28 -12.96
N PHE A 234 10.85 4.14 -13.69
CA PHE A 234 10.25 5.15 -14.56
C PHE A 234 9.39 4.52 -15.66
N HIS A 235 9.91 3.51 -16.36
CA HIS A 235 9.15 2.79 -17.39
C HIS A 235 7.86 2.21 -16.83
N PHE A 236 7.92 1.51 -15.71
CA PHE A 236 6.75 0.87 -15.07
C PHE A 236 5.82 1.85 -14.36
N GLN A 237 6.17 3.13 -14.25
CA GLN A 237 5.44 4.13 -13.46
C GLN A 237 5.23 3.68 -12.01
N GLU A 238 6.20 2.97 -11.44
CA GLU A 238 6.06 2.42 -10.09
C GLU A 238 6.26 3.52 -9.04
N LYS A 239 5.25 3.67 -8.18
CA LYS A 239 5.23 4.65 -7.09
C LYS A 239 6.41 4.44 -6.14
N SER A 240 6.93 5.55 -5.61
CA SER A 240 7.90 5.58 -4.52
C SER A 240 7.29 5.10 -3.21
N ALA A 241 8.14 4.70 -2.25
CA ALA A 241 7.68 4.31 -0.92
C ALA A 241 6.84 5.43 -0.25
N THR A 242 7.23 6.69 -0.43
CA THR A 242 6.51 7.85 0.11
C THR A 242 5.15 8.07 -0.54
N GLU A 243 5.05 7.94 -1.86
CA GLU A 243 3.75 8.04 -2.56
C GLU A 243 2.82 6.89 -2.17
N LEU A 244 3.35 5.69 -1.97
CA LEU A 244 2.58 4.55 -1.51
C LEU A 244 2.12 4.73 -0.05
N TYR A 245 2.97 5.30 0.81
CA TYR A 245 2.61 5.63 2.19
C TYR A 245 1.48 6.66 2.25
N GLN A 246 1.57 7.73 1.45
CA GLN A 246 0.50 8.72 1.31
C GLN A 246 -0.77 8.12 0.72
N LEU A 247 -0.65 7.19 -0.23
CA LEU A 247 -1.79 6.47 -0.79
C LEU A 247 -2.49 5.61 0.26
N LEU A 248 -1.74 4.89 1.09
CA LEU A 248 -2.30 4.09 2.17
C LEU A 248 -2.99 4.98 3.22
N ALA A 249 -2.38 6.09 3.59
CA ALA A 249 -2.95 7.04 4.55
C ALA A 249 -4.30 7.62 4.11
N ASN A 250 -4.54 7.72 2.80
CA ASN A 250 -5.76 8.25 2.22
C ASN A 250 -6.65 7.16 1.59
N ILE A 251 -6.39 5.88 1.88
CA ILE A 251 -7.14 4.79 1.27
C ILE A 251 -8.56 4.77 1.83
N SER A 252 -9.54 4.63 0.96
CA SER A 252 -10.93 4.42 1.33
C SER A 252 -11.59 3.46 0.35
N GLN A 253 -12.64 2.78 0.81
CA GLN A 253 -13.42 1.86 0.01
C GLN A 253 -14.16 2.64 -1.08
N SER A 254 -13.97 2.21 -2.33
CA SER A 254 -14.69 2.80 -3.47
C SER A 254 -16.17 2.38 -3.44
N PRO A 255 -17.11 3.21 -3.94
CA PRO A 255 -18.54 2.86 -3.97
C PRO A 255 -18.89 1.57 -4.74
N LYS A 256 -18.02 1.11 -5.64
CA LYS A 256 -18.20 -0.11 -6.44
C LYS A 256 -17.36 -1.29 -5.94
N GLU A 257 -16.57 -1.08 -4.90
CA GLU A 257 -15.65 -2.06 -4.36
C GLU A 257 -16.27 -2.70 -3.12
N ASP A 258 -16.24 -4.02 -3.05
CA ASP A 258 -16.68 -4.74 -1.85
C ASP A 258 -15.61 -4.66 -0.73
N PRO A 259 -15.97 -4.87 0.54
CA PRO A 259 -15.05 -4.75 1.66
C PRO A 259 -13.84 -5.70 1.59
N GLN A 260 -13.98 -6.89 1.01
CA GLN A 260 -12.89 -7.84 0.81
C GLN A 260 -11.88 -7.31 -0.23
N SER A 261 -12.36 -6.85 -1.38
CA SER A 261 -11.52 -6.22 -2.40
C SER A 261 -10.77 -5.01 -1.85
N PHE A 262 -11.44 -4.18 -1.04
CA PHE A 262 -10.80 -3.07 -0.34
C PHE A 262 -9.67 -3.52 0.59
N LEU A 263 -9.92 -4.54 1.43
CA LEU A 263 -8.91 -5.09 2.32
C LEU A 263 -7.69 -5.62 1.56
N ILE A 264 -7.91 -6.38 0.49
CA ILE A 264 -6.83 -6.89 -0.36
C ILE A 264 -6.03 -5.75 -0.99
N ARG A 265 -6.69 -4.67 -1.42
CA ARG A 265 -6.01 -3.48 -1.96
C ARG A 265 -5.19 -2.76 -0.89
N ALA A 266 -5.70 -2.63 0.34
CA ALA A 266 -4.97 -2.05 1.46
C ALA A 266 -3.74 -2.90 1.82
N LEU A 267 -3.90 -4.23 1.94
CA LEU A 267 -2.82 -5.19 2.19
C LEU A 267 -1.75 -5.14 1.10
N THR A 268 -2.17 -5.12 -0.17
CA THR A 268 -1.25 -5.01 -1.32
C THR A 268 -0.48 -3.69 -1.26
N THR A 269 -1.14 -2.59 -0.89
CA THR A 269 -0.49 -1.27 -0.76
C THR A 269 0.53 -1.28 0.38
N ARG A 270 0.17 -1.83 1.55
CA ARG A 270 1.07 -2.05 2.69
C ARG A 270 2.32 -2.81 2.29
N GLN A 271 2.15 -3.96 1.62
CA GLN A 271 3.27 -4.80 1.18
C GLN A 271 4.15 -4.08 0.15
N LYS A 272 3.56 -3.30 -0.76
CA LYS A 272 4.32 -2.48 -1.71
C LYS A 272 5.17 -1.41 -1.02
N ILE A 273 4.68 -0.80 0.06
CA ILE A 273 5.47 0.19 0.84
C ILE A 273 6.69 -0.50 1.45
N VAL A 274 6.49 -1.64 2.13
CA VAL A 274 7.57 -2.42 2.74
C VAL A 274 8.61 -2.79 1.69
N PHE A 275 8.16 -3.30 0.55
CA PHE A 275 9.06 -3.64 -0.55
C PHE A 275 9.84 -2.43 -1.08
N ALA A 276 9.15 -1.33 -1.43
CA ALA A 276 9.78 -0.13 -1.95
C ALA A 276 10.73 0.53 -0.95
N SER A 277 10.54 0.31 0.35
CA SER A 277 11.41 0.81 1.43
C SER A 277 12.70 0.01 1.58
N GLN A 278 12.67 -1.28 1.22
CA GLN A 278 13.84 -2.16 1.29
C GLN A 278 14.74 -2.06 0.06
N GLU A 279 14.28 -1.44 -1.03
CA GLU A 279 15.07 -1.21 -2.24
C GLU A 279 16.35 -0.42 -1.92
N SER A 280 17.49 -0.89 -2.45
CA SER A 280 18.81 -0.28 -2.24
C SER A 280 18.93 1.18 -2.73
N ASP A 281 18.00 1.64 -3.57
CA ASP A 281 17.93 2.99 -4.10
C ASP A 281 16.91 3.89 -3.38
N SER A 282 16.19 3.38 -2.37
CA SER A 282 15.23 4.19 -1.63
C SER A 282 15.92 5.18 -0.69
N LYS A 283 15.62 6.47 -0.88
CA LYS A 283 16.09 7.54 0.01
C LYS A 283 15.43 7.51 1.39
N ILE A 284 14.21 6.97 1.46
CA ILE A 284 13.38 6.96 2.66
C ILE A 284 12.99 5.51 2.95
N LYS A 285 13.35 5.04 4.14
CA LYS A 285 12.95 3.73 4.63
C LYS A 285 11.83 3.92 5.63
N TYR A 286 10.71 3.25 5.38
CA TYR A 286 9.64 3.18 6.37
C TYR A 286 9.85 1.96 7.26
N ASP A 287 9.66 2.17 8.56
CA ASP A 287 9.66 1.10 9.53
C ASP A 287 8.40 0.22 9.38
N GLU A 288 8.53 -1.10 9.55
CA GLU A 288 7.44 -2.04 9.32
C GLU A 288 6.32 -1.85 10.35
N GLU A 289 6.65 -1.53 11.61
CA GLU A 289 5.65 -1.26 12.65
C GLU A 289 4.85 0.00 12.36
N LEU A 290 5.51 1.06 11.89
CA LEU A 290 4.86 2.30 11.46
C LEU A 290 3.87 2.05 10.30
N VAL A 291 4.30 1.30 9.29
CA VAL A 291 3.47 0.96 8.12
C VAL A 291 2.29 0.08 8.54
N GLN A 292 2.50 -0.85 9.48
CA GLN A 292 1.44 -1.67 10.04
C GLN A 292 0.41 -0.84 10.80
N GLY A 293 0.85 0.07 11.67
CA GLY A 293 -0.04 0.98 12.40
C GLY A 293 -0.87 1.84 11.46
N LEU A 294 -0.25 2.40 10.41
CA LEU A 294 -0.95 3.15 9.39
C LEU A 294 -1.98 2.29 8.66
N PHE A 295 -1.61 1.08 8.26
CA PHE A 295 -2.51 0.15 7.57
C PHE A 295 -3.77 -0.13 8.40
N LEU A 296 -3.61 -0.49 9.67
CA LEU A 296 -4.75 -0.83 10.53
C LEU A 296 -5.69 0.36 10.72
N HIS A 297 -5.13 1.56 10.94
CA HIS A 297 -5.90 2.79 11.03
C HIS A 297 -6.63 3.12 9.72
N ALA A 298 -5.95 2.95 8.58
CA ALA A 298 -6.49 3.22 7.26
C ALA A 298 -7.62 2.23 6.89
N VAL A 299 -7.52 0.96 7.27
CA VAL A 299 -8.61 -0.01 7.11
C VAL A 299 -9.79 0.34 8.03
N GLU A 300 -9.54 0.71 9.28
CA GLU A 300 -10.61 1.09 10.22
C GLU A 300 -11.42 2.29 9.70
N THR A 301 -10.73 3.34 9.24
CA THR A 301 -11.36 4.58 8.78
C THR A 301 -11.86 4.51 7.33
N GLY A 302 -11.22 3.70 6.50
CA GLY A 302 -11.49 3.61 5.06
C GLY A 302 -12.67 2.73 4.68
N LEU A 303 -13.15 1.83 5.55
CA LEU A 303 -14.32 1.00 5.26
C LEU A 303 -15.61 1.81 5.20
N ALA A 304 -16.49 1.52 4.24
CA ALA A 304 -17.75 2.25 4.06
C ALA A 304 -18.85 1.82 5.05
N ASP A 305 -18.92 0.52 5.36
CA ASP A 305 -19.98 -0.05 6.19
C ASP A 305 -19.59 -0.06 7.68
N GLU A 306 -20.28 0.73 8.50
CA GLU A 306 -20.03 0.81 9.95
C GLU A 306 -20.29 -0.52 10.67
N THR A 307 -21.21 -1.35 10.20
CA THR A 307 -21.51 -2.64 10.83
C THR A 307 -20.39 -3.65 10.62
N ILE A 308 -19.81 -3.67 9.41
CA ILE A 308 -18.65 -4.49 9.08
C ILE A 308 -17.43 -3.96 9.83
N ARG A 309 -17.22 -2.64 9.82
CA ARG A 309 -16.17 -1.96 10.57
C ARG A 309 -16.20 -2.33 12.05
N ALA A 310 -17.38 -2.26 12.69
CA ALA A 310 -17.54 -2.59 14.10
C ALA A 310 -17.17 -4.04 14.43
N LYS A 311 -17.45 -5.00 13.54
CA LYS A 311 -17.11 -6.41 13.74
C LYS A 311 -15.61 -6.67 13.66
N ILE A 312 -14.89 -5.99 12.77
CA ILE A 312 -13.46 -6.21 12.58
C ILE A 312 -12.57 -5.32 13.46
N ARG A 313 -13.11 -4.20 13.98
CA ARG A 313 -12.40 -3.23 14.84
C ARG A 313 -11.59 -3.87 15.99
N PRO A 314 -12.04 -4.94 16.67
CA PRO A 314 -11.22 -5.59 17.71
C PRO A 314 -9.88 -6.10 17.20
N LEU A 315 -9.84 -6.63 15.98
CA LEU A 315 -8.61 -7.12 15.34
C LEU A 315 -7.72 -5.97 14.87
N LEU A 316 -8.32 -4.87 14.39
CA LEU A 316 -7.58 -3.69 13.93
C LEU A 316 -6.84 -2.94 15.07
N LYS A 317 -7.22 -3.17 16.33
CA LYS A 317 -6.52 -2.62 17.50
C LYS A 317 -5.27 -3.41 17.89
N ASN A 318 -5.10 -4.62 17.36
CA ASN A 318 -3.93 -5.45 17.62
C ASN A 318 -2.86 -5.20 16.54
N PRO A 319 -1.72 -4.57 16.87
CA PRO A 319 -0.66 -4.32 15.89
C PRO A 319 -0.06 -5.61 15.30
N SER A 320 -0.14 -6.72 16.04
CA SER A 320 0.43 -8.02 15.64
C SER A 320 -0.60 -8.97 15.05
N VAL A 321 -1.75 -8.46 14.58
CA VAL A 321 -2.75 -9.28 13.89
C VAL A 321 -2.19 -9.88 12.59
N ALA A 322 -2.49 -11.15 12.33
CA ALA A 322 -2.14 -11.80 11.06
C ALA A 322 -3.09 -11.36 9.93
N ASP A 323 -2.58 -11.30 8.70
CA ASP A 323 -3.37 -10.88 7.53
C ASP A 323 -4.54 -11.85 7.28
N GLU A 324 -4.33 -13.14 7.55
CA GLU A 324 -5.25 -14.25 7.40
C GLU A 324 -6.45 -14.12 8.34
N ASP A 325 -6.20 -13.73 9.59
CA ASP A 325 -7.25 -13.48 10.59
C ASP A 325 -8.14 -12.30 10.16
N LEU A 326 -7.54 -11.24 9.60
CA LEU A 326 -8.29 -10.10 9.05
C LEU A 326 -9.14 -10.50 7.85
N ILE A 327 -8.60 -11.32 6.95
CA ILE A 327 -9.31 -11.81 5.77
C ILE A 327 -10.50 -12.68 6.18
N GLU A 328 -10.30 -13.60 7.12
CA GLU A 328 -11.37 -14.46 7.66
C GLU A 328 -12.45 -13.61 8.33
N ALA A 329 -12.08 -12.71 9.24
CA ALA A 329 -13.02 -11.84 9.94
C ALA A 329 -13.81 -10.94 8.98
N MET A 330 -13.18 -10.42 7.92
CA MET A 330 -13.87 -9.65 6.88
C MET A 330 -14.91 -10.50 6.15
N SER A 331 -14.54 -11.73 5.78
CA SER A 331 -15.45 -12.69 5.11
C SER A 331 -16.67 -13.01 5.98
N LEU A 332 -16.45 -13.26 7.27
CA LEU A 332 -17.53 -13.51 8.24
C LEU A 332 -18.42 -12.29 8.44
N ALA A 333 -17.80 -11.11 8.55
CA ALA A 333 -18.53 -9.85 8.74
C ALA A 333 -19.44 -9.54 7.55
N MET A 334 -18.93 -9.69 6.32
CA MET A 334 -19.68 -9.55 5.06
C MET A 334 -20.81 -10.56 4.94
N SER A 335 -20.55 -11.83 5.25
CA SER A 335 -21.58 -12.88 5.18
C SER A 335 -22.74 -12.60 6.14
N ALA A 336 -22.42 -12.24 7.39
CA ALA A 336 -23.43 -11.88 8.38
C ALA A 336 -24.19 -10.59 8.01
N GLU A 337 -23.56 -9.66 7.30
CA GLU A 337 -24.23 -8.44 6.83
C GLU A 337 -25.13 -8.70 5.61
N SER A 338 -24.68 -9.53 4.67
CA SER A 338 -25.51 -10.02 3.57
C SER A 338 -26.75 -10.75 4.08
N GLU A 339 -26.61 -11.62 5.09
CA GLU A 339 -27.74 -12.28 5.74
C GLU A 339 -28.71 -11.28 6.38
N ARG A 340 -28.20 -10.26 7.07
CA ARG A 340 -29.01 -9.19 7.68
C ARG A 340 -29.78 -8.40 6.61
N ALA A 341 -29.11 -7.99 5.54
CA ALA A 341 -29.72 -7.26 4.43
C ALA A 341 -30.80 -8.10 3.72
N ASN A 342 -30.58 -9.41 3.56
CA ASN A 342 -31.56 -10.33 3.00
C ASN A 342 -32.80 -10.48 3.90
N LYS A 343 -32.61 -10.58 5.22
CA LYS A 343 -33.73 -10.62 6.17
C LYS A 343 -34.51 -9.31 6.21
N PHE A 344 -33.83 -8.18 6.07
CA PHE A 344 -34.46 -6.86 6.05
C PHE A 344 -35.27 -6.63 4.76
N THR A 345 -34.78 -7.09 3.61
CA THR A 345 -35.46 -6.98 2.32
C THR A 345 -36.64 -7.96 2.18
N GLN A 346 -36.58 -9.12 2.83
CA GLN A 346 -37.69 -10.09 2.90
C GLN A 346 -38.70 -9.77 4.02
N GLY A 347 -38.37 -8.83 4.92
CA GLY A 347 -39.14 -8.49 6.13
C GLY A 347 -40.28 -7.49 5.95
N LYS A 348 -40.92 -7.36 4.77
CA LYS A 348 -42.23 -6.67 4.73
C LYS A 348 -43.25 -7.57 5.43
N PRO A 349 -43.88 -7.14 6.54
CA PRO A 349 -44.81 -7.99 7.26
C PRO A 349 -46.07 -8.14 6.40
N VAL A 350 -46.28 -9.34 5.85
CA VAL A 350 -47.64 -9.81 5.61
C VAL A 350 -48.30 -9.85 6.98
N ARG A 351 -49.09 -8.83 7.32
CA ARG A 351 -49.84 -8.78 8.58
C ARG A 351 -50.61 -10.10 8.72
N PRO A 352 -50.43 -10.89 9.79
CA PRO A 352 -51.36 -11.96 10.07
C PRO A 352 -52.70 -11.30 10.41
N SER A 353 -53.71 -11.50 9.56
CA SER A 353 -55.09 -11.11 9.84
C SER A 353 -55.52 -11.80 11.14
N THR A 354 -55.47 -11.08 12.24
CA THR A 354 -56.08 -11.50 13.51
C THR A 354 -57.59 -11.38 13.32
N LYS A 355 -58.24 -12.49 12.94
CA LYS A 355 -59.70 -12.55 12.83
C LYS A 355 -60.30 -12.50 14.24
N ILE A 356 -60.64 -11.29 14.69
CA ILE A 356 -61.54 -11.09 15.83
C ILE A 356 -62.96 -11.13 15.24
N SER A 357 -63.72 -12.18 15.57
CA SER A 357 -65.13 -12.30 15.20
C SER A 357 -65.96 -11.27 15.97
N LYS A 358 -66.55 -10.31 15.26
CA LYS A 358 -67.76 -9.60 15.72
C LYS A 358 -68.80 -9.60 14.59
N VAL A 359 -70.00 -10.00 14.97
CA VAL A 359 -71.19 -10.30 14.16
C VAL A 359 -71.78 -9.02 13.53
N GLU A 360 -72.08 -9.15 12.24
CA GLU A 360 -73.08 -8.49 11.37
C GLU A 360 -73.39 -6.99 11.52
N ALA A 361 -73.32 -6.24 10.41
CA ALA A 361 -74.47 -6.02 9.52
C ALA A 361 -74.19 -4.89 8.50
N GLY A 362 -74.60 -5.08 7.25
CA GLY A 362 -75.15 -4.00 6.43
C GLY A 362 -74.26 -3.37 5.34
N ALA A 363 -74.55 -3.81 4.10
CA ALA A 363 -74.76 -2.98 2.91
C ALA A 363 -73.57 -2.25 2.23
N SER A 364 -73.16 -2.86 1.11
CA SER A 364 -73.03 -2.30 -0.24
C SER A 364 -72.19 -1.03 -0.49
N GLY A 365 -71.12 -1.24 -1.25
CA GLY A 365 -70.47 -0.22 -2.09
C GLY A 365 -69.20 -0.79 -2.73
N GLU A 366 -69.28 -1.20 -4.00
CA GLU A 366 -68.09 -1.53 -4.81
C GLU A 366 -67.13 -0.33 -4.88
N PRO A 367 -65.81 -0.58 -4.93
CA PRO A 367 -65.11 -0.20 -6.15
C PRO A 367 -64.06 -1.24 -6.62
N LYS A 368 -63.89 -1.27 -7.94
CA LYS A 368 -62.93 -2.04 -8.73
C LYS A 368 -61.49 -1.94 -8.20
N GLU A 369 -60.86 -3.08 -7.93
CA GLU A 369 -59.43 -3.17 -7.62
C GLU A 369 -58.72 -4.03 -8.69
N ASN A 370 -57.89 -3.38 -9.51
CA ASN A 370 -56.99 -4.03 -10.45
C ASN A 370 -55.91 -4.81 -9.68
N ASN A 371 -55.88 -6.13 -9.87
CA ASN A 371 -55.08 -7.07 -9.09
C ASN A 371 -53.67 -7.24 -9.72
N PRO A 372 -52.57 -6.70 -9.16
CA PRO A 372 -51.23 -6.77 -9.75
C PRO A 372 -50.47 -8.07 -9.40
N SER A 373 -51.01 -8.91 -8.51
CA SER A 373 -50.36 -10.14 -8.06
C SER A 373 -50.38 -11.24 -9.13
N ASN A 374 -51.43 -11.30 -9.95
CA ASN A 374 -51.54 -12.30 -11.01
C ASN A 374 -50.58 -12.03 -12.19
N GLN A 375 -50.11 -10.80 -12.38
CA GLN A 375 -49.12 -10.50 -13.44
C GLN A 375 -47.70 -10.94 -13.07
N ARG A 376 -47.30 -10.85 -11.80
CA ARG A 376 -45.96 -11.25 -11.37
C ARG A 376 -45.79 -12.77 -11.36
N GLU A 377 -46.78 -13.50 -10.88
CA GLU A 377 -46.74 -14.97 -10.91
C GLU A 377 -46.75 -15.51 -12.34
N ASN A 378 -47.57 -14.93 -13.22
CA ASN A 378 -47.57 -15.28 -14.65
C ASN A 378 -46.27 -14.89 -15.36
N HIS A 379 -45.65 -13.75 -15.00
CA HIS A 379 -44.35 -13.35 -15.54
C HIS A 379 -43.24 -14.30 -15.07
N ILE A 380 -43.22 -14.69 -13.79
CA ILE A 380 -42.22 -15.62 -13.25
C ILE A 380 -42.35 -16.99 -13.93
N LEU A 381 -43.57 -17.48 -14.11
CA LEU A 381 -43.85 -18.74 -14.82
C LEU A 381 -43.44 -18.68 -16.30
N ALA A 382 -43.64 -17.53 -16.96
CA ALA A 382 -43.20 -17.32 -18.34
C ALA A 382 -41.66 -17.31 -18.45
N THR A 383 -40.95 -16.63 -17.55
CA THR A 383 -39.48 -16.64 -17.52
C THR A 383 -38.91 -18.01 -17.19
N LEU A 384 -39.53 -18.79 -16.29
CA LEU A 384 -39.08 -20.15 -16.00
C LEU A 384 -39.26 -21.09 -17.20
N LYS A 385 -40.37 -20.97 -17.94
CA LYS A 385 -40.56 -21.72 -19.19
C LYS A 385 -39.56 -21.32 -20.28
N ALA A 386 -39.24 -20.03 -20.40
CA ALA A 386 -38.23 -19.55 -21.35
C ALA A 386 -36.83 -20.10 -21.03
N ILE A 387 -36.39 -19.99 -19.77
CA ILE A 387 -35.10 -20.54 -19.31
C ILE A 387 -35.05 -22.06 -19.52
N GLN A 388 -36.14 -22.77 -19.26
CA GLN A 388 -36.20 -24.21 -19.47
C GLN A 388 -36.12 -24.60 -20.96
N SER A 389 -36.68 -23.77 -21.86
CA SER A 389 -36.52 -23.98 -23.30
C SER A 389 -35.09 -23.72 -23.77
N GLU A 390 -34.45 -22.66 -23.29
CA GLU A 390 -33.04 -22.34 -23.61
C GLU A 390 -32.09 -23.43 -23.08
N LEU A 391 -32.35 -23.95 -21.88
CA LEU A 391 -31.56 -25.03 -21.29
C LEU A 391 -31.65 -26.32 -22.12
N ASN A 392 -32.83 -26.65 -22.64
CA ASN A 392 -33.00 -27.79 -23.55
C ASN A 392 -32.27 -27.57 -24.90
N THR A 393 -32.29 -26.34 -25.43
CA THR A 393 -31.55 -25.99 -26.66
C THR A 393 -30.05 -26.14 -26.45
N VAL A 394 -29.51 -25.59 -25.36
CA VAL A 394 -28.08 -25.71 -25.01
C VAL A 394 -27.70 -27.18 -24.78
N GLN A 395 -28.55 -27.97 -24.13
CA GLN A 395 -28.31 -29.42 -23.97
C GLN A 395 -28.24 -30.15 -25.32
N SER A 396 -29.09 -29.78 -26.27
CA SER A 396 -29.07 -30.36 -27.62
C SER A 396 -27.83 -29.95 -28.41
N GLU A 397 -27.37 -28.71 -28.26
CA GLU A 397 -26.14 -28.22 -28.89
C GLU A 397 -24.90 -28.91 -28.30
N VAL A 398 -24.82 -29.06 -26.97
CA VAL A 398 -23.75 -29.79 -26.29
C VAL A 398 -23.69 -31.26 -26.74
N ALA A 399 -24.83 -31.92 -26.85
CA ALA A 399 -24.89 -33.30 -27.38
C ALA A 399 -24.44 -33.40 -28.84
N SER A 400 -24.78 -32.39 -29.67
CA SER A 400 -24.33 -32.34 -31.07
C SER A 400 -22.82 -32.08 -31.21
N LEU A 401 -22.24 -31.29 -30.30
CA LEU A 401 -20.81 -31.01 -30.25
C LEU A 401 -20.02 -32.20 -29.73
N GLN A 402 -20.53 -32.93 -28.72
CA GLN A 402 -19.92 -34.18 -28.25
C GLN A 402 -19.86 -35.23 -29.36
N LYS A 403 -20.93 -35.37 -30.15
CA LYS A 403 -20.93 -36.32 -31.29
C LYS A 403 -19.95 -35.94 -32.41
N LYS A 404 -19.70 -34.64 -32.63
CA LYS A 404 -18.68 -34.15 -33.59
C LYS A 404 -17.24 -34.34 -33.09
N VAL A 405 -17.03 -34.48 -31.78
CA VAL A 405 -15.73 -34.80 -31.21
C VAL A 405 -15.45 -36.30 -31.36
N ASP A 406 -16.45 -37.15 -31.14
CA ASP A 406 -16.30 -38.61 -31.30
C ASP A 406 -16.08 -39.06 -32.76
N ASP A 407 -16.60 -38.35 -33.76
CA ASP A 407 -16.39 -38.65 -35.19
C ASP A 407 -15.00 -38.22 -35.73
N LYS A 408 -14.19 -37.49 -34.95
CA LYS A 408 -12.84 -37.06 -35.37
C LYS A 408 -11.69 -37.95 -34.90
N ASP A 409 -11.95 -38.91 -34.01
CA ASP A 409 -10.95 -39.84 -33.47
C ASP A 409 -11.05 -41.25 -34.10
N CYS A 410 -11.12 -41.33 -35.43
CA CYS A 410 -10.95 -42.59 -36.16
C CYS A 410 -9.68 -42.53 -37.03
N PRO A 411 -8.59 -43.24 -36.67
CA PRO A 411 -7.35 -43.19 -37.44
C PRO A 411 -7.47 -44.04 -38.72
N SER A 412 -7.42 -43.37 -39.87
CA SER A 412 -7.23 -44.02 -41.17
C SER A 412 -5.80 -44.58 -41.27
N ASN A 413 -5.67 -45.86 -40.95
CA ASN A 413 -4.50 -46.66 -41.29
C ASN A 413 -4.47 -46.85 -42.82
N HIS A 414 -3.56 -46.15 -43.51
CA HIS A 414 -3.16 -46.50 -44.88
C HIS A 414 -1.91 -47.38 -44.81
N PRO A 415 -1.93 -48.59 -45.41
CA PRO A 415 -0.71 -49.31 -45.72
C PRO A 415 -0.23 -48.90 -47.11
N ALA A 416 1.07 -48.73 -47.29
CA ALA A 416 1.69 -48.83 -48.60
C ALA A 416 3.12 -49.36 -48.44
N GLU A 417 3.33 -50.49 -49.11
CA GLU A 417 4.62 -50.99 -49.60
C GLU A 417 5.41 -49.94 -50.38
#